data_AF-A0A2S3VY61-F1
#
_entry.id   AF-A0A2S3VY61-F1
#
_cell.length_a   1.000
_cell.length_b   1.000
_cell.length_c   1.000
_cell.angle_alpha   90.00
_cell.angle_beta   90.00
_cell.angle_gamma   90.00
#
_symmetry.space_group_name_H-M   'P 1'
#
loop_
_entity.id
_entity.type
_entity.pdbx_description
1 polymer ?
#
loop_
_entity_poly.entity_id
_entity_poly.type
_entity_poly.pdbx_seq_one_letter_code
_entity_poly.pdbx_strand_id
1 'polypeptide(L)'
;MEALVSGDFASFMEQEAEQRRPGFWPPFGRLVAMIVSADTPEAADATARALGQEAPRLEGVQVLGPAPAPLAILRGRHRQRLLLRARRNIPVQPIMREWLSRVKPERGARVDVDIDPISFL
;
A
#
# COMPACT_ATOMS: atom_id res chain seq x y z
N MET A 1 -10.33 22.55 -5.37
CA MET A 1 -10.41 23.29 -4.09
C MET A 1 -11.48 24.39 -4.12
N GLU A 2 -11.73 25.07 -5.24
CA GLU A 2 -12.83 26.05 -5.35
C GLU A 2 -14.21 25.49 -4.97
N ALA A 3 -14.55 24.25 -5.34
CA ALA A 3 -15.84 23.63 -5.00
C ALA A 3 -16.08 23.41 -3.49
N LEU A 4 -15.01 23.19 -2.70
CA LEU A 4 -15.12 23.10 -1.23
C LEU A 4 -15.42 24.47 -0.61
N VAL A 5 -14.93 25.55 -1.23
CA VAL A 5 -15.14 26.93 -0.78
C VAL A 5 -16.54 27.42 -1.17
N SER A 6 -17.10 26.94 -2.29
CA SER A 6 -18.46 27.31 -2.73
C SER A 6 -19.59 26.53 -2.05
N GLY A 7 -19.28 25.48 -1.28
CA GLY A 7 -20.27 24.62 -0.62
C GLY A 7 -20.99 23.66 -1.58
N ASP A 8 -20.57 23.57 -2.84
CA ASP A 8 -21.13 22.65 -3.81
C ASP A 8 -20.48 21.26 -3.68
N PHE A 9 -21.08 20.45 -2.81
CA PHE A 9 -20.64 19.10 -2.53
C PHE A 9 -20.70 18.18 -3.75
N ALA A 10 -21.70 18.33 -4.63
CA ALA A 10 -21.86 17.45 -5.78
C ALA A 10 -20.72 17.64 -6.79
N SER A 11 -20.45 18.89 -7.14
CA SER A 11 -19.33 19.24 -8.04
C SER A 11 -17.98 18.84 -7.45
N PHE A 12 -17.80 18.96 -6.13
CA PHE A 12 -16.58 18.48 -5.46
C PHE A 12 -16.41 16.95 -5.59
N MET A 13 -17.48 16.19 -5.35
CA MET A 13 -17.44 14.73 -5.43
C MET A 13 -17.14 14.23 -6.84
N GLU A 14 -17.69 14.87 -7.87
CA GLU A 14 -17.38 14.54 -9.27
C GLU A 14 -15.90 14.81 -9.60
N GLN A 15 -15.37 15.97 -9.21
CA GLN A 15 -13.96 16.31 -9.42
C GLN A 15 -13.02 15.36 -8.68
N GLU A 16 -13.33 14.94 -7.45
CA GLU A 16 -12.56 13.94 -6.71
C GLU A 16 -12.59 12.57 -7.39
N ALA A 17 -13.76 12.15 -7.88
CA ALA A 17 -13.92 10.89 -8.58
C ALA A 17 -13.08 10.82 -9.86
N GLU A 18 -13.12 11.89 -10.67
CA GLU A 18 -12.34 11.99 -11.91
C GLU A 18 -10.83 11.97 -11.66
N GLN A 19 -10.35 12.60 -10.59
CA GLN A 19 -8.93 12.56 -10.23
C GLN A 19 -8.46 11.17 -9.78
N ARG A 20 -9.33 10.39 -9.11
CA ARG A 20 -8.98 9.06 -8.58
C ARG A 20 -9.01 7.95 -9.63
N ARG A 21 -9.86 8.10 -10.66
CA ARG A 21 -10.17 7.06 -11.65
C ARG A 21 -8.96 6.62 -12.49
N PRO A 22 -8.12 7.50 -13.10
CA PRO A 22 -6.97 7.08 -13.90
C PRO A 22 -5.94 6.26 -13.13
N GLY A 23 -5.91 6.45 -11.80
CA GLY A 23 -5.04 5.71 -10.91
C GLY A 23 -5.61 4.38 -10.43
N PHE A 24 -6.89 4.06 -10.63
CA PHE A 24 -7.52 2.95 -9.89
C PHE A 24 -7.39 3.14 -8.36
N TRP A 25 -7.39 4.39 -7.89
CA TRP A 25 -7.52 4.65 -6.46
C TRP A 25 -8.90 4.22 -5.99
N PRO A 26 -9.04 3.66 -4.76
CA PRO A 26 -10.35 3.35 -4.22
C PRO A 26 -11.32 4.54 -4.35
N PRO A 27 -12.57 4.32 -4.81
CA PRO A 27 -13.24 3.03 -5.04
C PRO A 27 -13.05 2.38 -6.44
N PHE A 28 -12.24 2.97 -7.32
CA PHE A 28 -12.09 2.55 -8.73
C PHE A 28 -11.07 1.42 -8.93
N GLY A 29 -10.38 1.01 -7.88
CA GLY A 29 -9.48 -0.13 -7.85
C GLY A 29 -9.41 -0.76 -6.48
N ARG A 30 -8.50 -1.72 -6.32
CA ARG A 30 -8.15 -2.36 -5.05
C ARG A 30 -6.85 -1.78 -4.54
N LEU A 31 -6.75 -1.65 -3.23
CA LEU A 31 -5.53 -1.18 -2.59
C LEU A 31 -5.17 -2.14 -1.47
N VAL A 32 -3.91 -2.54 -1.41
CA VAL A 32 -3.40 -3.40 -0.35
C VAL A 32 -2.25 -2.65 0.32
N ALA A 33 -2.35 -2.48 1.63
CA ALA A 33 -1.27 -1.93 2.43
C ALA A 33 -0.45 -3.06 3.06
N MET A 34 0.86 -2.98 2.93
CA MET A 34 1.79 -3.84 3.65
C MET A 34 2.61 -3.01 4.63
N ILE A 35 2.72 -3.49 5.85
CA ILE A 35 3.61 -2.94 6.87
C ILE A 35 4.64 -4.01 7.23
N VAL A 36 5.89 -3.71 6.96
CA VAL A 36 7.03 -4.47 7.49
C VAL A 36 7.39 -3.85 8.83
N SER A 37 7.40 -4.65 9.90
CA SER A 37 7.87 -4.22 11.22
C SER A 37 8.99 -5.12 11.72
N ALA A 38 10.07 -4.56 12.25
CA ALA A 38 11.19 -5.33 12.81
C ALA A 38 11.77 -4.69 14.07
N ASP A 39 12.55 -5.47 14.83
CA ASP A 39 13.22 -4.99 16.05
C ASP A 39 14.39 -4.03 15.75
N THR A 40 14.97 -4.11 14.55
CA THR A 40 16.04 -3.22 14.09
C THR A 40 15.66 -2.55 12.76
N PRO A 41 16.19 -1.34 12.49
CA PRO A 41 15.94 -0.66 11.21
C PRO A 41 16.50 -1.46 10.04
N GLU A 42 17.65 -2.12 10.20
CA GLU A 42 18.29 -2.91 9.14
C GLU A 42 17.41 -4.08 8.72
N ALA A 43 16.80 -4.79 9.67
CA ALA A 43 15.92 -5.92 9.38
C ALA A 43 14.61 -5.47 8.70
N ALA A 44 14.05 -4.34 9.12
CA ALA A 44 12.87 -3.75 8.49
C ALA A 44 13.17 -3.33 7.04
N ASP A 45 14.28 -2.62 6.83
CA ASP A 45 14.68 -2.13 5.52
C ASP A 45 15.06 -3.26 4.57
N ALA A 46 15.81 -4.26 5.03
CA ALA A 46 16.19 -5.42 4.22
C ALA A 46 14.95 -6.21 3.77
N THR A 47 14.02 -6.51 4.68
CA THR A 47 12.78 -7.22 4.36
C THR A 47 11.91 -6.41 3.39
N ALA A 48 11.77 -5.10 3.62
CA ALA A 48 10.97 -4.22 2.75
C ALA A 48 11.58 -4.07 1.35
N ARG A 49 12.92 -3.99 1.25
CA ARG A 49 13.63 -3.97 -0.04
C ARG A 49 13.48 -5.28 -0.79
N ALA A 50 13.61 -6.42 -0.11
CA ALA A 50 13.41 -7.73 -0.72
C ALA A 50 11.98 -7.87 -1.28
N LEU A 51 10.96 -7.43 -0.53
CA LEU A 51 9.58 -7.36 -1.04
C LEU A 51 9.45 -6.44 -2.25
N GLY A 52 10.09 -5.26 -2.23
CA GLY A 52 10.08 -4.34 -3.37
C GLY A 52 10.76 -4.91 -4.63
N GLN A 53 11.81 -5.71 -4.47
CA GLN A 53 12.51 -6.37 -5.58
C GLN A 53 11.66 -7.47 -6.23
N GLU A 54 10.98 -8.27 -5.40
CA GLU A 54 10.07 -9.34 -5.82
C GLU A 54 8.65 -8.83 -6.14
N ALA A 55 8.46 -7.51 -6.25
CA ALA A 55 7.16 -6.92 -6.50
C ALA A 55 6.52 -7.43 -7.81
N PRO A 56 5.22 -7.80 -7.79
CA PRO A 56 4.53 -8.29 -8.98
C PRO A 56 4.52 -7.26 -10.11
N ARG A 57 4.90 -7.70 -11.31
CA ARG A 57 4.91 -6.89 -12.54
C ARG A 57 3.82 -7.38 -13.49
N LEU A 58 2.57 -7.09 -13.15
CA LEU A 58 1.39 -7.49 -13.91
C LEU A 58 0.68 -6.26 -14.46
N GLU A 59 0.05 -6.38 -15.63
CA GLU A 59 -0.73 -5.28 -16.19
C GLU A 59 -1.88 -4.90 -15.24
N GLY A 60 -2.03 -3.60 -14.97
CA GLY A 60 -3.06 -3.10 -14.06
C GLY A 60 -2.74 -3.32 -12.58
N VAL A 61 -1.52 -3.76 -12.23
CA VAL A 61 -0.98 -3.79 -10.87
C VAL A 61 0.21 -2.86 -10.76
N GLN A 62 0.27 -2.08 -9.69
CA GLN A 62 1.40 -1.21 -9.39
C GLN A 62 1.76 -1.32 -7.91
N VAL A 63 3.05 -1.45 -7.63
CA VAL A 63 3.60 -1.41 -6.27
C VAL A 63 4.28 -0.07 -6.04
N LEU A 64 4.02 0.53 -4.88
CA LEU A 64 4.60 1.78 -4.41
C LEU A 64 5.43 1.52 -3.15
N GLY A 65 6.57 2.20 -3.02
CA GLY A 65 7.52 2.00 -1.94
C GLY A 65 8.65 1.02 -2.30
N PRO A 66 9.43 0.55 -1.31
CA PRO A 66 9.24 0.76 0.12
C PRO A 66 9.47 2.21 0.57
N ALA A 67 8.75 2.64 1.61
CA ALA A 67 8.91 3.95 2.23
C ALA A 67 8.60 3.87 3.74
N PRO A 68 9.13 4.78 4.59
CA PRO A 68 8.81 4.79 6.01
C PRO A 68 7.29 4.86 6.25
N ALA A 69 6.79 4.06 7.20
CA ALA A 69 5.39 4.14 7.57
C ALA A 69 5.08 5.46 8.32
N PRO A 70 3.85 6.00 8.25
CA PRO A 70 3.29 6.93 9.24
C PRO A 70 3.49 6.31 10.63
N LEU A 71 4.32 6.95 11.44
CA LEU A 71 4.99 6.37 12.60
C LEU A 71 6.00 5.28 12.21
N ALA A 72 7.19 5.74 11.80
CA ALA A 72 8.32 4.89 11.41
C ALA A 72 8.85 4.04 12.58
N ILE A 73 8.56 4.42 13.83
CA ILE A 73 8.83 3.61 15.02
C ILE A 73 7.55 3.53 15.84
N LEU A 74 7.11 2.32 16.16
CA LEU A 74 5.95 2.07 17.02
C LEU A 74 6.28 0.95 17.99
N ARG A 75 6.16 1.23 19.29
CA ARG A 75 6.47 0.26 20.37
C ARG A 75 7.86 -0.37 20.22
N GLY A 76 8.85 0.46 19.88
CA GLY A 76 10.24 0.03 19.68
C GLY A 76 10.52 -0.71 18.37
N ARG A 77 9.52 -0.91 17.51
CA ARG A 77 9.70 -1.59 16.22
C ARG A 77 9.78 -0.59 15.07
N HIS A 78 10.74 -0.81 14.19
CA HIS A 78 10.96 -0.03 12.97
C HIS A 78 9.99 -0.48 11.88
N ARG A 79 9.33 0.47 11.20
CA ARG A 79 8.23 0.20 10.27
C ARG A 79 8.49 0.79 8.89
N GLN A 80 8.43 -0.08 7.89
CA GLN A 80 8.43 0.26 6.47
C GLN A 80 7.08 -0.12 5.84
N ARG A 81 6.70 0.58 4.78
CA ARG A 81 5.44 0.40 4.07
C ARG A 81 5.67 0.12 2.60
N LEU A 82 4.86 -0.77 2.05
CA LEU A 82 4.62 -0.89 0.62
C LEU A 82 3.12 -0.82 0.37
N LEU A 83 2.71 -0.31 -0.78
CA LEU A 83 1.33 -0.31 -1.23
C LEU A 83 1.23 -1.04 -2.56
N LEU A 84 0.23 -1.91 -2.72
CA LEU A 84 -0.13 -2.47 -4.01
C LEU A 84 -1.48 -1.91 -4.44
N ARG A 85 -1.52 -1.29 -5.61
CA ARG A 85 -2.73 -0.79 -6.25
C ARG A 85 -3.03 -1.66 -7.46
N ALA A 86 -4.28 -2.06 -7.61
CA ALA A 86 -4.70 -2.89 -8.73
C ALA A 86 -6.03 -2.42 -9.33
N ARG A 87 -6.25 -2.70 -10.63
CA ARG A 87 -7.58 -2.56 -11.24
C ARG A 87 -8.62 -3.35 -10.44
N ARG A 88 -9.86 -2.85 -10.39
CA ARG A 88 -10.92 -3.39 -9.51
C ARG A 88 -11.24 -4.88 -9.75
N ASN A 89 -11.08 -5.35 -10.98
CA ASN A 89 -11.36 -6.73 -11.40
C ASN A 89 -10.20 -7.70 -11.13
N ILE A 90 -9.04 -7.22 -10.65
CA ILE A 90 -7.87 -8.07 -10.40
C ILE A 90 -8.01 -8.73 -9.01
N PRO A 91 -7.88 -10.07 -8.92
CA PRO A 91 -7.90 -10.76 -7.64
C PRO A 91 -6.57 -10.54 -6.91
N VAL A 92 -6.54 -9.63 -5.93
CA VAL A 92 -5.30 -9.29 -5.20
C VAL A 92 -4.80 -10.40 -4.28
N GLN A 93 -5.69 -11.22 -3.71
CA GLN A 93 -5.31 -12.28 -2.76
C GLN A 93 -4.32 -13.32 -3.31
N PRO A 94 -4.50 -13.92 -4.50
CA PRO A 94 -3.51 -14.86 -5.06
C PRO A 94 -2.17 -14.17 -5.34
N ILE A 95 -2.19 -12.92 -5.84
CA ILE A 95 -0.99 -12.12 -6.09
C ILE A 95 -0.21 -11.91 -4.79
N MET A 96 -0.90 -11.52 -3.70
CA MET A 96 -0.26 -11.34 -2.40
C MET A 96 0.34 -12.63 -1.86
N ARG A 97 -0.37 -13.76 -1.98
CA ARG A 97 0.14 -15.06 -1.52
C ARG A 97 1.41 -15.47 -2.26
N GLU A 98 1.42 -15.34 -3.58
CA GLU A 98 2.59 -15.62 -4.39
C GLU A 98 3.75 -14.67 -4.05
N TRP A 99 3.48 -13.37 -3.98
CA TRP A 99 4.49 -12.36 -3.69
C TRP A 99 5.15 -12.58 -2.32
N LEU A 100 4.35 -12.80 -1.27
CA LEU A 100 4.88 -13.08 0.07
C LEU A 100 5.65 -14.39 0.15
N SER A 101 5.34 -15.38 -0.70
CA SER A 101 6.06 -16.66 -0.72
C SER A 101 7.47 -16.57 -1.29
N ARG A 102 7.77 -15.52 -2.07
CA ARG A 102 9.08 -15.31 -2.71
C ARG A 102 10.12 -14.70 -1.78
N VAL A 103 9.70 -14.14 -0.64
CA VAL A 103 10.57 -13.44 0.29
C VAL A 103 10.51 -14.10 1.66
N LYS A 104 11.68 -14.46 2.18
CA LYS A 104 11.82 -14.86 3.58
C LYS A 104 12.15 -13.61 4.41
N PRO A 105 11.29 -13.20 5.36
CA PRO A 105 11.58 -12.06 6.22
C PRO A 105 12.84 -12.28 7.06
N GLU A 106 13.55 -11.18 7.36
CA GLU A 106 14.67 -11.21 8.30
C GLU A 106 14.22 -11.67 9.69
N ARG A 107 15.17 -12.16 10.48
CA ARG A 107 14.86 -12.58 11.86
C ARG A 107 14.30 -11.40 12.65
N GLY A 108 13.16 -11.61 13.30
CA GLY A 108 12.48 -10.55 14.06
C GLY A 108 11.67 -9.58 13.20
N ALA A 109 11.65 -9.73 11.86
CA ALA A 109 10.76 -9.00 10.98
C ALA A 109 9.40 -9.70 10.81
N ARG A 110 8.35 -8.90 10.65
CA ARG A 110 6.97 -9.35 10.39
C ARG A 110 6.38 -8.49 9.28
N VAL A 111 5.56 -9.10 8.43
CA VAL A 111 4.82 -8.41 7.37
C VAL A 111 3.33 -8.53 7.67
N ASP A 112 2.67 -7.40 7.93
CA ASP A 112 1.23 -7.32 8.08
C ASP A 112 0.62 -6.81 6.77
N VAL A 113 -0.51 -7.41 6.36
CA VAL A 113 -1.20 -7.08 5.11
C VAL A 113 -2.65 -6.71 5.40
N ASP A 114 -3.05 -5.55 4.90
CA ASP A 114 -4.42 -5.04 4.98
C ASP A 114 -4.97 -4.82 3.57
N ILE A 115 -6.11 -5.45 3.26
CA ILE A 115 -6.75 -5.40 1.94
C ILE A 115 -7.92 -4.43 2.00
N ASP A 116 -7.93 -3.47 1.08
CA ASP A 116 -8.87 -2.36 1.00
C ASP A 116 -8.94 -1.54 2.30
N PRO A 117 -7.79 -0.99 2.76
CA PRO A 117 -7.71 -0.28 4.03
C PRO A 117 -8.56 1.00 4.00
N ILE A 118 -9.28 1.25 5.09
CA ILE A 118 -10.06 2.49 5.30
C ILE A 118 -9.15 3.63 5.81
N SER A 119 -8.07 3.28 6.53
CA SER A 119 -7.12 4.21 7.12
C SER A 119 -5.68 3.80 6.78
N PHE A 120 -4.79 4.79 6.71
CA PHE A 120 -3.37 4.61 6.42
C PHE A 120 -2.46 4.91 7.61
N LEU A 121 -3.00 4.96 8.82
CA LEU A 121 -2.22 5.16 10.07
C LEU A 121 -1.61 3.84 10.57
#